data_AF-A0A5J6HHQ3-F1
#
_entry.id   AF-A0A5J6HHQ3-F1
#
_cell.length_a   1.000
_cell.length_b   1.000
_cell.length_c   1.000
_cell.angle_alpha   90.00
_cell.angle_beta   90.00
_cell.angle_gamma   90.00
#
_symmetry.space_group_name_H-M   'P 1'
#
loop_
_entity.id
_entity.type
_entity.pdbx_description
1 polymer ?
#
loop_
_entity_poly.entity_id
_entity_poly.type
_entity_poly.pdbx_seq_one_letter_code
_entity_poly.pdbx_strand_id
1 'polypeptide(L)'
;MNRPVLDELGLAHAAHADALASGDKAFVPVHTGTHDVRIGTLVDLLHRHTDLVPPRTGHLGNWEDIALGRSGPMDFNTAICRAGYGYPLIYGFTRTEAETEGGDEAYQPGSLIRHGRRDVLTLRTWDGTAFVRRDRDRPLFCPVVQAEADGGLVPLVDLHWRRMRQIPEFRFRQWADVLVENDRLVTDMLTLLIEQADRTAKQGTRLSELISQAARPDGTVGRCDVIRDGSAYVLDGHRFPSARALAEAVMELVRALVEPAAFFARLGELPPVLPVMSLPLTNVLFGLLDTHHPEGAGKAAESPFITHLHWGARAMAGCPPRRGGYLTRRSTVRSLRAIASPLVHHFDEARPLAFVLLPAQAFMLCPPSTSPADTELMEGLLASLRAVGPDDAYEATLGWLARHGERLSPYLRGRFRGGSGVPADGTPRSPAVPVEPDGFRDITFRQACAAVAAFEEAYG
;
A
#
# COMPACT_ATOMS: atom_id res chain seq x y z
N MET A 1 -6.53 -9.60 23.32
CA MET A 1 -5.23 -10.27 23.04
C MET A 1 -4.13 -9.26 22.68
N ASN A 2 -4.35 -7.95 22.86
CA ASN A 2 -3.72 -6.94 21.98
C ASN A 2 -2.56 -6.17 22.64
N ARG A 3 -2.64 -6.02 23.97
CA ARG A 3 -1.51 -5.63 24.80
C ARG A 3 -0.32 -6.61 24.65
N PRO A 4 -0.52 -7.94 24.55
CA PRO A 4 0.53 -8.90 24.23
C PRO A 4 1.39 -8.57 23.00
N VAL A 5 0.82 -8.28 21.82
CA VAL A 5 1.62 -8.01 20.61
C VAL A 5 2.48 -6.75 20.78
N LEU A 6 1.89 -5.66 21.29
CA LEU A 6 2.64 -4.43 21.55
C LEU A 6 3.67 -4.60 22.66
N ASP A 7 3.39 -5.37 23.70
CA ASP A 7 4.30 -5.64 24.81
C ASP A 7 5.48 -6.52 24.35
N GLU A 8 5.22 -7.57 23.56
CA GLU A 8 6.24 -8.45 22.97
C GLU A 8 7.19 -7.69 22.04
N LEU A 9 6.68 -6.70 21.31
CA LEU A 9 7.50 -5.81 20.49
C LEU A 9 8.12 -4.65 21.28
N GLY A 10 7.78 -4.46 22.55
CA GLY A 10 8.25 -3.33 23.37
C GLY A 10 7.70 -1.97 22.91
N LEU A 11 6.53 -1.95 22.26
CA LEU A 11 5.92 -0.78 21.62
C LEU A 11 4.72 -0.19 22.38
N ALA A 12 4.26 -0.81 23.48
CA ALA A 12 3.06 -0.35 24.20
C ALA A 12 3.11 1.12 24.63
N HIS A 13 4.28 1.60 25.07
CA HIS A 13 4.46 3.01 25.41
C HIS A 13 4.38 3.92 24.18
N ALA A 14 5.08 3.56 23.10
CA ALA A 14 5.06 4.31 21.83
C ALA A 14 3.67 4.35 21.19
N ALA A 15 2.90 3.26 21.34
CA ALA A 15 1.51 3.16 20.90
C ALA A 15 0.54 3.95 21.79
N HIS A 16 0.98 4.47 22.94
CA HIS A 16 0.10 5.03 23.96
C HIS A 16 -1.05 4.08 24.31
N ALA A 17 -0.75 2.81 24.56
CA ALA A 17 -1.74 1.75 24.73
C ALA A 17 -2.80 2.09 25.80
N ASP A 18 -2.42 2.70 26.92
CA ASP A 18 -3.36 3.09 27.97
C ASP A 18 -4.36 4.17 27.48
N ALA A 19 -3.90 5.15 26.69
CA ALA A 19 -4.76 6.21 26.14
C ALA A 19 -5.67 5.71 25.00
N LEU A 20 -5.24 4.67 24.26
CA LEU A 20 -6.12 3.97 23.32
C LEU A 20 -7.17 3.15 24.09
N ALA A 21 -6.77 2.45 25.16
CA ALA A 21 -7.66 1.62 25.95
C ALA A 21 -8.73 2.43 26.72
N SER A 22 -8.40 3.64 27.19
CA SER A 22 -9.35 4.56 27.82
C SER A 22 -10.25 5.29 26.82
N GLY A 23 -9.92 5.26 25.52
CA GLY A 23 -10.61 6.04 24.50
C GLY A 23 -10.15 7.49 24.36
N ASP A 24 -9.13 7.93 25.11
CA ASP A 24 -8.58 9.30 25.02
C ASP A 24 -7.93 9.59 23.65
N LYS A 25 -7.48 8.55 22.96
CA LYS A 25 -6.99 8.60 21.58
C LYS A 25 -7.75 7.60 20.73
N ALA A 26 -8.11 8.00 19.51
CA ALA A 26 -8.73 7.12 18.52
C ALA A 26 -7.73 6.52 17.50
N PHE A 27 -6.57 7.16 17.31
CA PHE A 27 -5.56 6.70 16.36
C PHE A 27 -4.14 7.09 16.78
N VAL A 28 -3.25 6.10 16.82
CA VAL A 28 -1.82 6.27 17.08
C VAL A 28 -1.01 5.45 16.06
N PRO A 29 -0.20 6.10 15.20
CA PRO A 29 0.75 5.39 14.38
C PRO A 29 2.03 5.11 15.16
N VAL A 30 2.58 3.91 15.00
CA VAL A 30 3.88 3.50 15.54
C VAL A 30 4.73 3.01 14.37
N HIS A 31 5.94 3.54 14.21
CA HIS A 31 6.81 3.15 13.10
C HIS A 31 7.99 2.32 13.62
N THR A 32 8.04 1.03 13.31
CA THR A 32 9.10 0.15 13.84
C THR A 32 10.52 0.57 13.44
N GLY A 33 10.69 1.14 12.24
CA GLY A 33 11.95 1.81 11.82
C GLY A 33 12.42 2.99 12.70
N THR A 34 11.61 3.51 13.62
CA THR A 34 12.02 4.50 14.63
C THR A 34 12.21 3.90 16.02
N HIS A 35 12.25 2.57 16.14
CA HIS A 35 12.38 1.85 17.40
C HIS A 35 13.38 0.70 17.25
N ASP A 36 13.91 0.22 18.37
CA ASP A 36 14.94 -0.83 18.40
C ASP A 36 14.30 -2.23 18.44
N VAL A 37 13.29 -2.43 17.58
CA VAL A 37 12.64 -3.72 17.38
C VAL A 37 13.48 -4.57 16.44
N ARG A 38 13.96 -5.73 16.89
CA ARG A 38 14.68 -6.68 16.04
C ARG A 38 13.76 -7.28 14.98
N ILE A 39 14.29 -7.47 13.77
CA ILE A 39 13.54 -8.10 12.69
C ILE A 39 13.10 -9.51 13.09
N GLY A 40 13.99 -10.28 13.71
CA GLY A 40 13.71 -11.63 14.22
C GLY A 40 12.56 -11.65 15.23
N THR A 41 12.51 -10.69 16.17
CA THR A 41 11.42 -10.62 17.16
C THR A 41 10.05 -10.50 16.49
N LEU A 42 9.93 -9.66 15.47
CA LEU A 42 8.68 -9.54 14.72
C LEU A 42 8.38 -10.80 13.90
N VAL A 43 9.35 -11.31 13.15
CA VAL A 43 9.17 -12.50 12.31
C VAL A 43 8.76 -13.71 13.15
N ASP A 44 9.39 -13.92 14.30
CA ASP A 44 9.04 -15.01 15.21
C ASP A 44 7.65 -14.81 15.84
N LEU A 45 7.26 -13.56 16.13
CA LEU A 45 5.91 -13.24 16.59
C LEU A 45 4.87 -13.61 15.52
N LEU A 46 5.10 -13.25 14.25
CA LEU A 46 4.18 -13.58 13.15
C LEU A 46 4.04 -15.09 12.93
N HIS A 47 5.12 -15.85 13.10
CA HIS A 47 5.04 -17.32 13.04
C HIS A 47 4.26 -17.94 14.21
N ARG A 48 4.36 -17.35 15.43
CA ARG A 48 3.60 -17.83 16.59
C ARG A 48 2.11 -17.49 16.50
N HIS A 49 1.79 -16.31 15.98
CA HIS A 49 0.42 -15.83 15.82
C HIS A 49 -0.06 -16.05 14.39
N THR A 50 -0.38 -17.30 14.06
CA THR A 50 -0.70 -17.70 12.68
C THR A 50 -1.94 -17.03 12.08
N ASP A 51 -2.81 -16.43 12.92
CA ASP A 51 -3.93 -15.63 12.46
C ASP A 51 -3.56 -14.17 12.15
N LEU A 52 -2.46 -13.67 12.71
CA LEU A 52 -1.92 -12.34 12.44
C LEU A 52 -1.07 -12.36 11.17
N VAL A 53 -1.66 -11.95 10.05
CA VAL A 53 -0.99 -11.89 8.74
C VAL A 53 -1.08 -10.46 8.22
N PRO A 54 -0.10 -9.59 8.53
CA PRO A 54 -0.14 -8.19 8.15
C PRO A 54 -0.24 -7.99 6.63
N PRO A 55 -1.11 -7.09 6.14
CA PRO A 55 -1.16 -6.79 4.72
C PRO A 55 0.12 -6.11 4.26
N ARG A 56 0.55 -6.47 3.05
CA ARG A 56 1.54 -5.76 2.26
C ARG A 56 0.85 -5.12 1.06
N THR A 57 0.64 -3.81 1.14
CA THR A 57 -0.13 -3.06 0.14
C THR A 57 0.62 -2.83 -1.17
N GLY A 58 0.21 -3.45 -2.26
CA GLY A 58 0.75 -3.15 -3.60
C GLY A 58 -0.33 -2.70 -4.56
N HIS A 59 0.03 -2.44 -5.80
CA HIS A 59 -0.89 -1.94 -6.83
C HIS A 59 -1.15 -3.03 -7.89
N LEU A 60 -2.08 -2.78 -8.80
CA LEU A 60 -2.30 -3.62 -9.98
C LEU A 60 -1.08 -3.55 -10.91
N GLY A 61 -0.68 -4.68 -11.51
CA GLY A 61 0.41 -4.71 -12.50
C GLY A 61 1.29 -5.96 -12.44
N ASN A 62 2.61 -5.75 -12.51
CA ASN A 62 3.67 -6.73 -12.78
C ASN A 62 3.95 -7.81 -11.70
N TRP A 63 2.93 -8.28 -10.97
CA TRP A 63 3.07 -9.23 -9.87
C TRP A 63 3.68 -10.59 -10.22
N GLU A 64 3.61 -11.01 -11.47
CA GLU A 64 4.23 -12.26 -11.93
C GLU A 64 5.76 -12.21 -11.78
N ASP A 65 6.38 -11.12 -12.22
CA ASP A 65 7.82 -10.93 -12.04
C ASP A 65 8.19 -10.56 -10.61
N ILE A 66 7.30 -9.87 -9.88
CA ILE A 66 7.48 -9.63 -8.44
C ILE A 66 7.60 -10.98 -7.75
N ALA A 67 6.59 -11.83 -7.87
CA ALA A 67 6.52 -13.12 -7.19
C ALA A 67 7.70 -14.06 -7.50
N LEU A 68 8.27 -13.92 -8.70
CA LEU A 68 9.46 -14.66 -9.13
C LEU A 68 10.80 -14.01 -8.72
N GLY A 69 10.78 -12.91 -7.97
CA GLY A 69 11.96 -12.19 -7.49
C GLY A 69 12.79 -11.57 -8.61
N ARG A 70 12.10 -10.99 -9.60
CA ARG A 70 12.71 -10.38 -10.79
C ARG A 70 12.43 -8.89 -10.90
N SER A 71 11.82 -8.29 -9.89
CA SER A 71 11.32 -6.92 -9.92
C SER A 71 12.19 -5.91 -9.18
N GLY A 72 13.45 -6.27 -8.93
CA GLY A 72 14.49 -5.34 -8.49
C GLY A 72 14.11 -4.67 -7.17
N PRO A 73 13.83 -3.35 -7.15
CA PRO A 73 13.40 -2.65 -5.94
C PRO A 73 12.16 -3.27 -5.26
N MET A 74 11.31 -4.00 -5.98
CA MET A 74 10.08 -4.58 -5.44
C MET A 74 10.22 -6.02 -4.93
N ASP A 75 11.41 -6.61 -4.97
CA ASP A 75 11.63 -7.99 -4.51
C ASP A 75 11.38 -8.17 -3.00
N PHE A 76 11.37 -7.07 -2.23
CA PHE A 76 10.95 -7.12 -0.83
C PHE A 76 9.52 -7.65 -0.67
N ASN A 77 8.64 -7.46 -1.67
CA ASN A 77 7.29 -8.03 -1.65
C ASN A 77 7.36 -9.55 -1.62
N THR A 78 8.30 -10.14 -2.35
CA THR A 78 8.49 -11.59 -2.42
C THR A 78 9.09 -12.12 -1.13
N ALA A 79 10.06 -11.42 -0.55
CA ALA A 79 10.60 -11.79 0.75
C ALA A 79 9.51 -11.86 1.82
N ILE A 80 8.63 -10.86 1.87
CA ILE A 80 7.55 -10.78 2.86
C ILE A 80 6.44 -11.80 2.58
N CYS A 81 5.87 -11.78 1.37
CA CYS A 81 4.67 -12.54 1.06
C CYS A 81 4.96 -14.04 0.90
N ARG A 82 6.09 -14.41 0.27
CA ARG A 82 6.44 -15.83 0.06
C ARG A 82 6.87 -16.52 1.35
N ALA A 83 7.53 -15.80 2.26
CA ALA A 83 7.91 -16.32 3.56
C ALA A 83 6.73 -16.37 4.56
N GLY A 84 5.54 -15.88 4.18
CA GLY A 84 4.36 -15.88 5.03
C GLY A 84 4.35 -14.79 6.11
N TYR A 85 5.24 -13.80 6.03
CA TYR A 85 5.27 -12.66 6.98
C TYR A 85 4.15 -11.66 6.73
N GLY A 86 3.46 -11.79 5.61
CA GLY A 86 2.33 -10.97 5.23
C GLY A 86 1.69 -11.51 3.96
N TYR A 87 0.71 -10.79 3.44
CA TYR A 87 0.04 -11.14 2.19
C TYR A 87 -0.16 -9.91 1.30
N PRO A 88 -0.21 -10.07 -0.02
CA PRO A 88 -0.43 -8.95 -0.93
C PRO A 88 -1.89 -8.47 -0.88
N LEU A 89 -2.09 -7.28 -0.33
CA LEU A 89 -3.36 -6.55 -0.35
C LEU A 89 -3.31 -5.53 -1.51
N ILE A 90 -4.01 -5.81 -2.59
CA ILE A 90 -3.92 -5.00 -3.81
C ILE A 90 -4.81 -3.78 -3.70
N TYR A 91 -4.22 -2.59 -3.75
CA TYR A 91 -4.90 -1.31 -3.88
C TYR A 91 -5.20 -1.02 -5.36
N GLY A 92 -6.49 -0.86 -5.68
CA GLY A 92 -6.98 -0.80 -7.06
C GLY A 92 -7.16 0.61 -7.62
N PHE A 93 -7.22 1.66 -6.79
CA PHE A 93 -7.34 3.05 -7.24
C PHE A 93 -5.99 3.61 -7.69
N THR A 94 -5.50 3.03 -8.79
CA THR A 94 -4.18 3.27 -9.36
C THR A 94 -4.30 3.84 -10.76
N ARG A 95 -3.19 4.30 -11.31
CA ARG A 95 -3.13 4.89 -12.65
C ARG A 95 -2.15 4.10 -13.49
N THR A 96 -2.44 3.95 -14.78
CA THR A 96 -1.46 3.41 -15.72
C THR A 96 -0.21 4.27 -15.72
N GLU A 97 0.94 3.66 -15.92
CA GLU A 97 2.14 4.38 -16.31
C GLU A 97 1.90 5.13 -17.64
N ALA A 98 2.62 6.24 -17.84
CA ALA A 98 2.48 7.13 -18.98
C ALA A 98 3.84 7.76 -19.31
N GLU A 99 3.90 8.52 -20.41
CA GLU A 99 5.10 9.30 -20.75
C GLU A 99 5.28 10.53 -19.85
N THR A 100 4.20 10.99 -19.23
CA THR A 100 4.17 12.11 -18.29
C THR A 100 4.15 11.63 -16.83
N GLU A 101 4.57 12.52 -15.92
CA GLU A 101 4.56 12.23 -14.49
C GLU A 101 3.15 11.90 -13.95
N GLY A 102 3.11 11.09 -12.89
CA GLY A 102 1.88 10.82 -12.13
C GLY A 102 1.16 9.51 -12.49
N GLY A 103 1.78 8.66 -13.31
CA GLY A 103 1.39 7.26 -13.51
C GLY A 103 2.11 6.30 -12.55
N ASP A 104 1.69 5.02 -12.54
CA ASP A 104 2.34 3.99 -11.73
C ASP A 104 3.50 3.32 -12.46
N GLU A 105 4.67 3.97 -12.40
CA GLU A 105 5.90 3.45 -13.01
C GLU A 105 6.45 2.19 -12.31
N ALA A 106 6.03 1.93 -11.08
CA ALA A 106 6.52 0.81 -10.30
C ALA A 106 5.85 -0.50 -10.74
N TYR A 107 4.51 -0.53 -10.75
CA TYR A 107 3.74 -1.73 -11.08
C TYR A 107 3.34 -1.81 -12.56
N GLN A 108 3.31 -0.68 -13.26
CA GLN A 108 3.04 -0.56 -14.69
C GLN A 108 1.75 -1.28 -15.16
N PRO A 109 0.56 -0.95 -14.59
CA PRO A 109 -0.68 -1.64 -14.92
C PRO A 109 -1.15 -1.44 -16.37
N GLY A 110 -0.65 -0.45 -17.10
CA GLY A 110 -0.95 -0.28 -18.53
C GLY A 110 -0.18 -1.23 -19.45
N SER A 111 0.57 -2.19 -18.90
CA SER A 111 1.38 -3.16 -19.64
C SER A 111 1.28 -4.56 -19.02
N LEU A 112 1.73 -5.56 -19.76
CA LEU A 112 2.06 -6.89 -19.22
C LEU A 112 3.58 -7.01 -19.11
N ILE A 113 4.08 -7.41 -17.95
CA ILE A 113 5.50 -7.66 -17.76
C ILE A 113 5.73 -9.17 -17.67
N ARG A 114 6.60 -9.70 -18.52
CA ARG A 114 6.95 -11.12 -18.56
C ARG A 114 8.45 -11.26 -18.72
N HIS A 115 9.10 -11.93 -17.76
CA HIS A 115 10.54 -12.21 -17.81
C HIS A 115 11.40 -10.94 -17.95
N GLY A 116 11.00 -9.86 -17.29
CA GLY A 116 11.65 -8.55 -17.33
C GLY A 116 11.37 -7.75 -18.60
N ARG A 117 10.51 -8.26 -19.50
CA ARG A 117 10.12 -7.58 -20.75
C ARG A 117 8.72 -7.00 -20.63
N ARG A 118 8.56 -5.79 -21.15
CA ARG A 118 7.30 -5.04 -21.13
C ARG A 118 6.58 -5.15 -22.46
N ASP A 119 5.38 -5.70 -22.42
CA ASP A 119 4.42 -5.71 -23.52
C ASP A 119 3.34 -4.65 -23.25
N VAL A 120 3.33 -3.58 -24.03
CA VAL A 120 2.36 -2.47 -23.85
C VAL A 120 0.97 -2.91 -24.32
N LEU A 121 -0.04 -2.69 -23.48
CA LEU A 121 -1.43 -2.99 -23.81
C LEU A 121 -2.05 -1.88 -24.66
N THR A 122 -2.96 -2.25 -25.56
CA THR A 122 -3.86 -1.28 -26.20
C THR A 122 -5.01 -0.99 -25.25
N LEU A 123 -5.12 0.25 -24.80
CA LEU A 123 -6.08 0.67 -23.79
C LEU A 123 -7.25 1.45 -24.40
N ARG A 124 -8.44 1.25 -23.84
CA ARG A 124 -9.66 1.95 -24.21
C ARG A 124 -10.39 2.50 -22.99
N THR A 125 -11.05 3.63 -23.17
CA THR A 125 -11.94 4.26 -22.17
C THR A 125 -13.21 4.76 -22.85
N TRP A 126 -14.23 5.06 -22.06
CA TRP A 126 -15.52 5.51 -22.56
C TRP A 126 -15.51 7.00 -22.88
N ASP A 127 -15.94 7.39 -24.08
CA ASP A 127 -16.01 8.80 -24.48
C ASP A 127 -17.40 9.44 -24.26
N GLY A 128 -18.35 8.67 -23.71
CA GLY A 128 -19.76 9.05 -23.60
C GLY A 128 -20.68 8.23 -24.50
N THR A 129 -20.15 7.63 -25.57
CA THR A 129 -20.92 6.86 -26.57
C THR A 129 -20.32 5.48 -26.86
N ALA A 130 -18.99 5.35 -26.86
CA ALA A 130 -18.30 4.11 -27.16
C ALA A 130 -16.95 4.01 -26.44
N PHE A 131 -16.36 2.80 -26.46
CA PHE A 131 -14.98 2.60 -26.03
C PHE A 131 -14.01 2.96 -27.16
N VAL A 132 -13.29 4.06 -26.95
CA VAL A 132 -12.29 4.56 -27.89
C VAL A 132 -10.88 4.25 -27.39
N ARG A 133 -9.97 4.00 -28.33
CA ARG A 133 -8.56 3.81 -28.04
C ARG A 133 -7.96 5.09 -27.48
N ARG A 134 -7.12 4.96 -26.46
CA ARG A 134 -6.34 6.07 -25.88
C ARG A 134 -4.86 5.89 -26.14
N ASP A 135 -4.18 7.01 -26.31
CA ASP A 135 -2.72 7.10 -26.29
C ASP A 135 -2.20 7.01 -24.84
N ARG A 136 -0.87 7.11 -24.68
CA ARG A 136 -0.19 7.01 -23.38
C ARG A 136 0.38 8.34 -22.91
N ASP A 137 -0.10 9.44 -23.50
CA ASP A 137 0.38 10.79 -23.24
C ASP A 137 0.06 11.21 -21.79
N ARG A 138 -0.96 10.58 -21.20
CA ARG A 138 -1.37 10.79 -19.81
C ARG A 138 -1.72 9.47 -19.09
N PRO A 139 -1.53 9.40 -17.76
CA PRO A 139 -2.00 8.29 -16.96
C PRO A 139 -3.52 8.13 -17.03
N LEU A 140 -4.00 6.89 -17.12
CA LEU A 140 -5.43 6.56 -17.10
C LEU A 140 -5.78 5.89 -15.76
N PHE A 141 -6.93 6.21 -15.20
CA PHE A 141 -7.42 5.62 -13.95
C PHE A 141 -7.87 4.17 -14.17
N CYS A 142 -7.13 3.21 -13.63
CA CYS A 142 -7.29 1.79 -13.95
C CYS A 142 -8.72 1.23 -13.79
N PRO A 143 -9.53 1.62 -12.77
CA PRO A 143 -10.88 1.09 -12.60
C PRO A 143 -11.83 1.31 -13.78
N VAL A 144 -11.59 2.33 -14.60
CA VAL A 144 -12.46 2.69 -15.74
C VAL A 144 -11.83 2.38 -17.11
N VAL A 145 -10.72 1.64 -17.12
CA VAL A 145 -9.97 1.29 -18.34
C VAL A 145 -10.27 -0.15 -18.76
N GLN A 146 -10.43 -0.36 -20.06
CA GLN A 146 -10.42 -1.67 -20.69
C GLN A 146 -9.15 -1.85 -21.52
N ALA A 147 -8.66 -3.08 -21.62
CA ALA A 147 -7.57 -3.48 -22.50
C ALA A 147 -8.09 -4.37 -23.63
N GLU A 148 -7.48 -4.28 -24.81
CA GLU A 148 -7.65 -5.28 -25.86
C GLU A 148 -6.79 -6.51 -25.50
N ALA A 149 -7.44 -7.64 -25.22
CA ALA A 149 -6.80 -8.92 -24.93
C ALA A 149 -7.66 -10.08 -25.46
N ASP A 150 -7.00 -11.13 -25.97
CA ASP A 150 -7.66 -12.35 -26.47
C ASP A 150 -8.79 -12.09 -27.48
N GLY A 151 -8.64 -11.05 -28.31
CA GLY A 151 -9.61 -10.68 -29.35
C GLY A 151 -10.81 -9.86 -28.88
N GLY A 152 -10.85 -9.43 -27.61
CA GLY A 152 -11.95 -8.62 -27.06
C GLY A 152 -11.50 -7.51 -26.11
N LEU A 153 -12.46 -6.73 -25.64
CA LEU A 153 -12.23 -5.77 -24.56
C LEU A 153 -12.46 -6.44 -23.21
N VAL A 154 -11.45 -6.35 -22.35
CA VAL A 154 -11.50 -6.85 -20.97
C VAL A 154 -11.21 -5.70 -20.02
N PRO A 155 -11.90 -5.60 -18.87
CA PRO A 155 -11.51 -4.65 -17.83
C PRO A 155 -10.05 -4.84 -17.44
N LEU A 156 -9.30 -3.74 -17.34
CA LEU A 156 -7.87 -3.80 -17.03
C LEU A 156 -7.62 -4.44 -15.65
N VAL A 157 -8.48 -4.12 -14.68
CA VAL A 157 -8.46 -4.71 -13.34
C VAL A 157 -8.63 -6.24 -13.41
N ASP A 158 -9.62 -6.73 -14.16
CA ASP A 158 -9.86 -8.17 -14.33
C ASP A 158 -8.67 -8.88 -14.99
N LEU A 159 -8.07 -8.26 -16.01
CA LEU A 159 -6.92 -8.83 -16.71
C LEU A 159 -5.77 -9.11 -15.73
N HIS A 160 -5.40 -8.10 -14.92
CA HIS A 160 -4.36 -8.26 -13.91
C HIS A 160 -4.78 -9.20 -12.77
N TRP A 161 -6.04 -9.12 -12.33
CA TRP A 161 -6.55 -9.97 -11.27
C TRP A 161 -6.51 -11.46 -11.62
N ARG A 162 -6.94 -11.82 -12.85
CA ARG A 162 -6.87 -13.20 -13.35
C ARG A 162 -5.44 -13.72 -13.38
N ARG A 163 -4.47 -12.90 -13.79
CA ARG A 163 -3.05 -13.26 -13.83
C ARG A 163 -2.48 -13.44 -12.42
N MET A 164 -2.77 -12.52 -11.49
CA MET A 164 -2.32 -12.63 -10.09
C MET A 164 -2.84 -13.91 -9.43
N ARG A 165 -4.10 -14.29 -9.68
CA ARG A 165 -4.69 -15.52 -9.14
C ARG A 165 -4.05 -16.81 -9.66
N GLN A 166 -3.25 -16.76 -10.72
CA GLN A 166 -2.52 -17.91 -11.25
C GLN A 166 -1.18 -18.15 -10.54
N ILE A 167 -0.79 -17.28 -9.59
CA ILE A 167 0.46 -17.41 -8.83
C ILE A 167 0.16 -18.19 -7.54
N PRO A 168 0.49 -19.51 -7.47
CA PRO A 168 -0.03 -20.39 -6.41
C PRO A 168 0.52 -20.09 -5.01
N GLU A 169 1.69 -19.45 -4.91
CA GLU A 169 2.39 -19.19 -3.65
C GLU A 169 1.86 -17.94 -2.93
N PHE A 170 1.07 -17.09 -3.60
CA PHE A 170 0.65 -15.79 -3.08
C PHE A 170 -0.87 -15.76 -2.84
N ARG A 171 -1.26 -15.36 -1.62
CA ARG A 171 -2.66 -15.16 -1.26
C ARG A 171 -3.08 -13.72 -1.53
N PHE A 172 -3.36 -13.42 -2.81
CA PHE A 172 -3.87 -12.11 -3.22
C PHE A 172 -5.26 -11.85 -2.66
N ARG A 173 -5.46 -10.64 -2.12
CA ARG A 173 -6.79 -10.08 -1.86
C ARG A 173 -6.87 -8.68 -2.43
N GLN A 174 -8.04 -8.30 -2.94
CA GLN A 174 -8.28 -6.89 -3.23
C GLN A 174 -8.74 -6.19 -1.97
N TRP A 175 -8.24 -4.99 -1.73
CA TRP A 175 -8.79 -4.15 -0.67
C TRP A 175 -10.28 -3.86 -0.85
N ALA A 176 -10.73 -3.80 -2.11
CA ALA A 176 -12.11 -3.52 -2.48
C ALA A 176 -13.05 -4.64 -2.06
N ASP A 177 -12.58 -5.90 -2.04
CA ASP A 177 -13.37 -7.04 -1.55
C ASP A 177 -13.81 -6.79 -0.10
N VAL A 178 -12.87 -6.36 0.76
CA VAL A 178 -13.14 -6.06 2.18
C VAL A 178 -14.16 -4.94 2.34
N LEU A 179 -14.10 -3.93 1.47
CA LEU A 179 -15.07 -2.83 1.50
C LEU A 179 -16.45 -3.24 1.01
N VAL A 180 -16.55 -4.07 -0.04
CA VAL A 180 -17.81 -4.56 -0.59
C VAL A 180 -18.48 -5.55 0.38
N GLU A 181 -17.70 -6.41 1.02
CA GLU A 181 -18.18 -7.30 2.10
C GLU A 181 -18.81 -6.50 3.26
N ASN A 182 -18.37 -5.26 3.47
CA ASN A 182 -18.87 -4.35 4.50
C ASN A 182 -19.60 -3.12 3.92
N ASP A 183 -20.18 -3.23 2.72
CA ASP A 183 -20.65 -2.08 1.91
C ASP A 183 -21.57 -1.14 2.68
N ARG A 184 -22.54 -1.68 3.42
CA ARG A 184 -23.46 -0.89 4.24
C ARG A 184 -22.72 -0.10 5.32
N LEU A 185 -21.88 -0.78 6.11
CA LEU A 185 -21.11 -0.17 7.19
C LEU A 185 -20.19 0.93 6.65
N VAL A 186 -19.45 0.65 5.58
CA VAL A 186 -18.54 1.63 4.96
C VAL A 186 -19.32 2.83 4.43
N THR A 187 -20.46 2.60 3.79
CA THR A 187 -21.31 3.71 3.30
C THR A 187 -21.88 4.54 4.45
N ASP A 188 -22.31 3.91 5.55
CA ASP A 188 -22.78 4.59 6.76
C ASP A 188 -21.64 5.44 7.38
N MET A 189 -20.43 4.88 7.48
CA MET A 189 -19.24 5.59 7.97
C MET A 189 -18.90 6.81 7.10
N LEU A 190 -18.88 6.65 5.77
CA LEU A 190 -18.63 7.76 4.84
C LEU A 190 -19.69 8.85 4.95
N THR A 191 -20.96 8.44 5.04
CA THR A 191 -22.09 9.37 5.19
C THR A 191 -21.90 10.22 6.44
N LEU A 192 -21.61 9.59 7.59
CA LEU A 192 -21.33 10.30 8.84
C LEU A 192 -20.16 11.28 8.69
N LEU A 193 -19.05 10.83 8.11
CA LEU A 193 -17.84 11.64 7.97
C LEU A 193 -18.08 12.88 7.08
N ILE A 194 -18.83 12.72 5.99
CA ILE A 194 -19.22 13.82 5.09
C ILE A 194 -20.12 14.82 5.83
N GLU A 195 -21.15 14.34 6.53
CA GLU A 195 -22.07 15.20 7.29
C GLU A 195 -21.38 15.96 8.43
N GLN A 196 -20.36 15.36 9.05
CA GLN A 196 -19.57 16.02 10.08
C GLN A 196 -18.59 17.03 9.51
N ALA A 197 -17.92 16.72 8.39
CA ALA A 197 -17.03 17.64 7.71
C ALA A 197 -17.72 18.99 7.43
N ASP A 198 -18.98 18.92 7.02
CA ASP A 198 -19.86 20.05 6.72
C ASP A 198 -20.20 20.97 7.89
N ARG A 199 -20.09 20.48 9.12
CA ARG A 199 -20.40 21.26 10.33
C ARG A 199 -19.17 22.00 10.86
N THR A 200 -18.03 21.89 10.18
CA THR A 200 -16.77 22.47 10.63
C THR A 200 -16.40 23.73 9.85
N ALA A 201 -15.75 24.68 10.50
CA ALA A 201 -15.16 25.86 9.86
C ALA A 201 -14.03 25.51 8.85
N LYS A 202 -13.64 24.24 8.75
CA LYS A 202 -12.59 23.72 7.84
C LYS A 202 -13.16 22.71 6.84
N GLN A 203 -14.42 22.88 6.45
CA GLN A 203 -15.16 21.95 5.59
C GLN A 203 -14.37 21.46 4.37
N GLY A 204 -13.83 22.37 3.53
CA GLY A 204 -13.10 21.96 2.32
C GLY A 204 -11.87 21.08 2.62
N THR A 205 -11.14 21.39 3.70
CA THR A 205 -10.03 20.53 4.14
C THR A 205 -10.53 19.16 4.62
N ARG A 206 -11.65 19.11 5.34
CA ARG A 206 -12.21 17.84 5.84
C ARG A 206 -12.78 16.97 4.72
N LEU A 207 -13.49 17.57 3.77
CA LEU A 207 -14.00 16.83 2.61
C LEU A 207 -12.87 16.31 1.73
N SER A 208 -11.81 17.10 1.50
CA SER A 208 -10.62 16.62 0.75
C SER A 208 -9.81 15.54 1.48
N GLU A 209 -9.90 15.45 2.82
CA GLU A 209 -9.37 14.32 3.59
C GLU A 209 -10.17 13.03 3.37
N LEU A 210 -11.41 13.09 2.86
CA LEU A 210 -12.27 11.93 2.56
C LEU A 210 -12.31 11.59 1.06
N ILE A 211 -12.45 12.62 0.22
CA ILE A 211 -12.57 12.55 -1.24
C ILE A 211 -11.60 13.60 -1.81
N SER A 212 -10.43 13.15 -2.27
CA SER A 212 -9.37 14.06 -2.74
C SER A 212 -9.26 14.14 -4.25
N GLN A 213 -9.92 13.23 -4.96
CA GLN A 213 -9.86 13.10 -6.40
C GLN A 213 -11.22 12.74 -6.99
N ALA A 214 -11.38 13.05 -8.27
CA ALA A 214 -12.55 12.74 -9.06
C ALA A 214 -12.14 12.06 -10.36
N ALA A 215 -12.74 10.91 -10.64
CA ALA A 215 -12.52 10.13 -11.85
C ALA A 215 -13.65 10.37 -12.86
N ARG A 216 -13.32 10.27 -14.15
CA ARG A 216 -14.28 10.35 -15.25
C ARG A 216 -14.26 9.06 -16.08
N PRO A 217 -15.37 8.70 -16.75
CA PRO A 217 -15.42 7.53 -17.62
C PRO A 217 -14.36 7.50 -18.74
N ASP A 218 -13.82 8.66 -19.11
CA ASP A 218 -12.75 8.79 -20.12
C ASP A 218 -11.36 8.37 -19.60
N GLY A 219 -11.25 7.99 -18.33
CA GLY A 219 -10.00 7.58 -17.69
C GLY A 219 -9.25 8.70 -16.99
N THR A 220 -9.71 9.95 -17.07
CA THR A 220 -9.03 11.05 -16.36
C THR A 220 -9.35 11.03 -14.88
N VAL A 221 -8.36 11.34 -14.05
CA VAL A 221 -8.52 11.49 -12.61
C VAL A 221 -7.66 12.65 -12.11
N GLY A 222 -8.31 13.61 -11.46
CA GLY A 222 -7.69 14.86 -11.00
C GLY A 222 -8.02 15.15 -9.55
N ARG A 223 -7.32 16.12 -8.95
CA ARG A 223 -7.75 16.70 -7.66
C ARG A 223 -9.10 17.36 -7.85
N CYS A 224 -9.93 17.31 -6.82
CA CYS A 224 -11.25 17.91 -6.84
C CYS A 224 -11.57 18.59 -5.51
N ASP A 225 -12.56 19.47 -5.54
CA ASP A 225 -13.19 20.04 -4.35
C ASP A 225 -14.65 19.60 -4.29
N VAL A 226 -15.07 19.09 -3.13
CA VAL A 226 -16.48 18.84 -2.84
C VAL A 226 -17.03 20.07 -2.12
N ILE A 227 -18.08 20.66 -2.66
CA ILE A 227 -18.72 21.86 -2.11
C ILE A 227 -20.14 21.50 -1.69
N ARG A 228 -20.53 21.87 -0.48
CA ARG A 228 -21.93 21.75 -0.05
C ARG A 228 -22.77 22.86 -0.68
N ASP A 229 -23.93 22.47 -1.20
CA ASP A 229 -24.95 23.37 -1.73
C ASP A 229 -26.34 22.99 -1.17
N GLY A 230 -26.73 23.68 -0.09
CA GLY A 230 -27.92 23.37 0.68
C GLY A 230 -27.82 22.00 1.37
N SER A 231 -28.70 21.07 0.97
CA SER A 231 -28.69 19.66 1.41
C SER A 231 -27.84 18.75 0.53
N ALA A 232 -27.30 19.26 -0.59
CA ALA A 232 -26.58 18.48 -1.59
C ALA A 232 -25.07 18.78 -1.57
N TYR A 233 -24.34 18.01 -2.37
CA TYR A 233 -22.90 18.12 -2.57
C TYR A 233 -22.60 18.24 -4.05
N VAL A 234 -21.74 19.18 -4.42
CA VAL A 234 -21.32 19.41 -5.80
C VAL A 234 -19.86 19.02 -5.95
N LEU A 235 -19.58 18.20 -6.94
CA LEU A 235 -18.25 17.75 -7.34
C LEU A 235 -18.09 18.00 -8.84
N ASP A 236 -17.12 18.82 -9.23
CA ASP A 236 -16.84 19.17 -10.63
C ASP A 236 -18.11 19.52 -11.44
N GLY A 237 -19.06 20.23 -10.81
CA GLY A 237 -20.33 20.65 -11.42
C GLY A 237 -21.47 19.63 -11.37
N HIS A 238 -21.22 18.39 -10.95
CA HIS A 238 -22.28 17.39 -10.75
C HIS A 238 -22.84 17.43 -9.32
N ARG A 239 -24.17 17.36 -9.18
CA ARG A 239 -24.88 17.47 -7.91
C ARG A 239 -25.29 16.09 -7.38
N PHE A 240 -24.76 15.72 -6.23
CA PHE A 240 -25.21 14.58 -5.42
C PHE A 240 -26.24 15.06 -4.39
N PRO A 241 -27.45 14.46 -4.34
CA PRO A 241 -28.57 15.02 -3.57
C PRO A 241 -28.39 14.98 -2.04
N SER A 242 -27.47 14.16 -1.53
CA SER A 242 -27.20 13.98 -0.10
C SER A 242 -25.79 13.43 0.15
N ALA A 243 -25.36 13.42 1.41
CA ALA A 243 -24.09 12.82 1.83
C ALA A 243 -24.07 11.32 1.53
N ARG A 244 -25.22 10.67 1.74
CA ARG A 244 -25.44 9.26 1.41
C ARG A 244 -25.25 8.98 -0.08
N ALA A 245 -25.85 9.79 -0.94
CA ALA A 245 -25.71 9.62 -2.39
C ALA A 245 -24.26 9.83 -2.86
N LEU A 246 -23.53 10.76 -2.23
CA LEU A 246 -22.09 10.94 -2.50
C LEU A 246 -21.27 9.74 -2.02
N ALA A 247 -21.57 9.19 -0.83
CA ALA A 247 -20.93 7.99 -0.29
C ALA A 247 -21.19 6.76 -1.16
N GLU A 248 -22.42 6.55 -1.62
CA GLU A 248 -22.78 5.48 -2.55
C GLU A 248 -22.01 5.62 -3.88
N ALA A 249 -21.87 6.84 -4.40
CA ALA A 249 -21.06 7.09 -5.59
C ALA A 249 -19.56 6.81 -5.39
N VAL A 250 -19.02 6.97 -4.18
CA VAL A 250 -17.65 6.51 -3.86
C VAL A 250 -17.57 4.99 -3.97
N MET A 251 -18.58 4.29 -3.45
CA MET A 251 -18.64 2.83 -3.48
C MET A 251 -18.81 2.27 -4.89
N GLU A 252 -19.37 3.02 -5.85
CA GLU A 252 -19.42 2.59 -7.27
C GLU A 252 -18.02 2.34 -7.85
N LEU A 253 -17.02 3.17 -7.54
CA LEU A 253 -15.64 2.92 -7.96
C LEU A 253 -15.02 1.72 -7.25
N VAL A 254 -15.39 1.46 -6.00
CA VAL A 254 -14.95 0.26 -5.27
C VAL A 254 -15.53 -0.98 -5.94
N ARG A 255 -16.81 -0.96 -6.33
CA ARG A 255 -17.47 -2.04 -7.09
C ARG A 255 -16.86 -2.23 -8.47
N ALA A 256 -16.36 -1.18 -9.12
CA ALA A 256 -15.62 -1.30 -10.38
C ALA A 256 -14.35 -2.17 -10.27
N LEU A 257 -13.82 -2.38 -9.05
CA LEU A 257 -12.66 -3.25 -8.82
C LEU A 257 -13.05 -4.73 -8.64
N VAL A 258 -14.19 -4.98 -7.99
CA VAL A 258 -14.64 -6.33 -7.61
C VAL A 258 -15.54 -6.95 -8.69
N GLU A 259 -16.42 -6.14 -9.28
CA GLU A 259 -17.40 -6.53 -10.30
C GLU A 259 -17.29 -5.65 -11.55
N PRO A 260 -16.11 -5.56 -12.21
CA PRO A 260 -15.90 -4.61 -13.29
C PRO A 260 -16.85 -4.82 -14.48
N ALA A 261 -17.22 -6.07 -14.80
CA ALA A 261 -18.17 -6.33 -15.89
C ALA A 261 -19.55 -5.69 -15.63
N ALA A 262 -20.05 -5.77 -14.39
CA ALA A 262 -21.31 -5.15 -14.00
C ALA A 262 -21.22 -3.62 -14.01
N PHE A 263 -20.09 -3.07 -13.56
CA PHE A 263 -19.81 -1.64 -13.62
C PHE A 263 -19.82 -1.11 -15.07
N PHE A 264 -19.09 -1.76 -15.98
CA PHE A 264 -19.02 -1.34 -17.39
C PHE A 264 -20.37 -1.49 -18.11
N ALA A 265 -21.19 -2.47 -17.74
CA ALA A 265 -22.53 -2.65 -18.31
C ALA A 265 -23.49 -1.48 -18.01
N ARG A 266 -23.23 -0.74 -16.92
CA ARG A 266 -24.04 0.40 -16.45
C ARG A 266 -23.36 1.75 -16.62
N LEU A 267 -22.22 1.81 -17.31
CA LEU A 267 -21.39 3.02 -17.38
C LEU A 267 -22.16 4.26 -17.90
N GLY A 268 -23.13 4.07 -18.80
CA GLY A 268 -23.98 5.15 -19.31
C GLY A 268 -25.01 5.68 -18.31
N GLU A 269 -25.28 4.95 -17.22
CA GLU A 269 -26.19 5.35 -16.13
C GLU A 269 -25.46 6.07 -14.99
N LEU A 270 -24.14 5.94 -14.93
CA LEU A 270 -23.32 6.49 -13.85
C LEU A 270 -23.18 8.01 -13.98
N PRO A 271 -22.96 8.72 -12.85
CA PRO A 271 -22.56 10.12 -12.88
C PRO A 271 -21.36 10.36 -13.81
N PRO A 272 -21.30 11.52 -14.50
CA PRO A 272 -20.18 11.86 -15.38
C PRO A 272 -18.86 12.06 -14.63
N VAL A 273 -18.93 12.15 -13.29
CA VAL A 273 -17.80 12.27 -12.39
C VAL A 273 -18.04 11.41 -11.16
N LEU A 274 -17.05 10.58 -10.81
CA LEU A 274 -17.12 9.65 -9.70
C LEU A 274 -16.11 10.06 -8.61
N PRO A 275 -16.55 10.23 -7.34
CA PRO A 275 -15.66 10.60 -6.24
C PRO A 275 -14.73 9.45 -5.87
N VAL A 276 -13.44 9.73 -5.73
CA VAL A 276 -12.42 8.73 -5.38
C VAL A 276 -12.10 8.83 -3.89
N MET A 277 -12.22 7.70 -3.19
CA MET A 277 -11.84 7.57 -1.78
C MET A 277 -10.38 7.98 -1.56
N SER A 278 -10.12 8.81 -0.56
CA SER A 278 -8.77 9.25 -0.23
C SER A 278 -7.91 8.14 0.38
N LEU A 279 -6.59 8.27 0.24
CA LEU A 279 -5.64 7.38 0.91
C LEU A 279 -5.72 7.43 2.46
N PRO A 280 -5.83 8.60 3.12
CA PRO A 280 -6.01 8.64 4.58
C PRO A 280 -7.22 7.82 5.06
N LEU A 281 -8.37 7.98 4.41
CA LEU A 281 -9.57 7.21 4.73
C LEU A 281 -9.35 5.72 4.52
N THR A 282 -8.78 5.34 3.38
CA THR A 282 -8.43 3.95 3.06
C THR A 282 -7.55 3.32 4.16
N ASN A 283 -6.53 4.04 4.65
CA ASN A 283 -5.64 3.53 5.70
C ASN A 283 -6.36 3.32 7.04
N VAL A 284 -7.32 4.17 7.40
CA VAL A 284 -8.14 3.94 8.60
C VAL A 284 -9.00 2.69 8.42
N LEU A 285 -9.63 2.54 7.25
CA LEU A 285 -10.49 1.38 6.95
C LEU A 285 -9.70 0.06 6.93
N PHE A 286 -8.44 0.03 6.50
CA PHE A 286 -7.60 -1.17 6.62
C PHE A 286 -7.50 -1.70 8.05
N GLY A 287 -7.32 -0.80 9.03
CA GLY A 287 -7.25 -1.19 10.43
C GLY A 287 -8.61 -1.54 11.01
N LEU A 288 -9.64 -0.73 10.72
CA LEU A 288 -10.98 -0.95 11.28
C LEU A 288 -11.65 -2.22 10.74
N LEU A 289 -11.38 -2.59 9.50
CA LEU A 289 -11.94 -3.78 8.85
C LEU A 289 -11.00 -4.99 8.92
N ASP A 290 -10.12 -5.00 9.93
CA ASP A 290 -9.33 -6.16 10.35
C ASP A 290 -8.49 -6.81 9.24
N THR A 291 -7.92 -6.00 8.34
CA THR A 291 -7.13 -6.54 7.22
C THR A 291 -5.84 -7.24 7.65
N HIS A 292 -5.42 -7.13 8.91
CA HIS A 292 -4.28 -7.88 9.46
C HIS A 292 -4.65 -9.28 9.96
N HIS A 293 -5.94 -9.67 9.92
CA HIS A 293 -6.40 -11.05 10.14
C HIS A 293 -7.27 -11.52 8.96
N PRO A 294 -6.70 -11.78 7.77
CA PRO A 294 -7.46 -12.03 6.56
C PRO A 294 -8.37 -13.27 6.62
N GLU A 295 -8.01 -14.29 7.40
CA GLU A 295 -8.81 -15.52 7.61
C GLU A 295 -9.77 -15.41 8.81
N GLY A 296 -9.79 -14.27 9.50
CA GLY A 296 -10.51 -14.03 10.74
C GLY A 296 -11.97 -13.57 10.56
N ALA A 297 -12.56 -13.73 9.38
CA ALA A 297 -13.90 -13.23 9.08
C ALA A 297 -14.92 -13.65 10.17
N GLY A 298 -15.62 -12.67 10.75
CA GLY A 298 -16.62 -12.89 11.81
C GLY A 298 -16.07 -13.02 13.23
N LYS A 299 -14.76 -12.88 13.46
CA LYS A 299 -14.23 -12.71 14.82
C LYS A 299 -14.64 -11.35 15.39
N ALA A 300 -14.86 -11.30 16.69
CA ALA A 300 -15.14 -10.03 17.37
C ALA A 300 -13.92 -9.10 17.24
N ALA A 301 -14.18 -7.81 16.97
CA ALA A 301 -13.13 -6.81 16.86
C ALA A 301 -12.26 -6.79 18.13
N GLU A 302 -10.95 -6.62 17.91
CA GLU A 302 -9.96 -6.46 18.95
C GLU A 302 -10.37 -5.40 20.00
N SER A 303 -10.31 -5.77 21.29
CA SER A 303 -10.70 -4.91 22.42
C SER A 303 -9.59 -4.80 23.49
N PRO A 304 -9.38 -3.62 24.12
CA PRO A 304 -10.17 -2.38 23.98
C PRO A 304 -9.83 -1.52 22.74
N PHE A 305 -8.76 -1.85 22.02
CA PHE A 305 -8.32 -1.18 20.79
C PHE A 305 -7.72 -2.20 19.81
N ILE A 306 -7.68 -1.87 18.51
CA ILE A 306 -7.12 -2.71 17.45
C ILE A 306 -5.61 -2.44 17.30
N THR A 307 -4.81 -3.50 17.20
CA THR A 307 -3.38 -3.43 16.86
C THR A 307 -3.16 -3.87 15.41
N HIS A 308 -3.23 -2.92 14.48
CA HIS A 308 -3.07 -3.20 13.05
C HIS A 308 -1.60 -3.13 12.65
N LEU A 309 -1.00 -4.27 12.32
CA LEU A 309 0.33 -4.33 11.71
C LEU A 309 0.22 -4.17 10.19
N HIS A 310 1.12 -3.41 9.58
CA HIS A 310 1.07 -3.12 8.14
C HIS A 310 2.46 -3.03 7.52
N TRP A 311 2.72 -3.80 6.46
CA TRP A 311 3.96 -3.70 5.68
C TRP A 311 3.89 -2.53 4.70
N GLY A 312 4.48 -1.40 5.09
CA GLY A 312 4.54 -0.18 4.29
C GLY A 312 5.69 -0.19 3.26
N ALA A 313 5.38 0.15 2.01
CA ALA A 313 6.39 0.37 0.97
C ALA A 313 7.25 1.63 1.24
N ARG A 314 8.26 1.86 0.39
CA ARG A 314 9.17 3.03 0.46
C ARG A 314 8.45 4.37 0.62
N ALA A 315 7.34 4.61 -0.10
CA ALA A 315 6.58 5.86 0.01
C ALA A 315 5.81 5.99 1.35
N MET A 316 5.24 4.88 1.84
CA MET A 316 4.38 4.84 3.02
C MET A 316 5.19 4.86 4.32
N ALA A 317 6.20 3.98 4.43
CA ALA A 317 7.07 3.85 5.59
C ALA A 317 8.29 4.77 5.51
N GLY A 318 8.92 4.89 4.33
CA GLY A 318 10.23 5.53 4.22
C GLY A 318 11.28 4.77 5.00
N CYS A 319 12.50 5.31 5.08
CA CYS A 319 13.65 4.75 5.79
C CYS A 319 14.07 5.70 6.95
N PRO A 320 13.31 5.76 8.05
CA PRO A 320 13.65 6.65 9.15
C PRO A 320 14.96 6.26 9.84
N PRO A 321 15.66 7.21 10.51
CA PRO A 321 15.29 8.63 10.63
C PRO A 321 15.61 9.47 9.39
N ARG A 322 16.36 8.95 8.41
CA ARG A 322 16.86 9.71 7.26
C ARG A 322 15.75 10.16 6.31
N ARG A 323 14.78 9.28 6.02
CA ARG A 323 13.63 9.59 5.17
C ARG A 323 12.33 9.09 5.80
N GLY A 324 11.46 10.00 6.20
CA GLY A 324 10.12 9.63 6.69
C GLY A 324 9.16 9.27 5.55
N GLY A 325 8.32 8.26 5.76
CA GLY A 325 7.18 7.96 4.90
C GLY A 325 5.99 8.90 5.11
N TYR A 326 5.00 8.86 4.23
CA TYR A 326 3.86 9.77 4.33
C TYR A 326 2.97 9.50 5.55
N LEU A 327 2.92 8.26 6.07
CA LEU A 327 1.96 7.87 7.09
C LEU A 327 2.24 8.51 8.46
N THR A 328 3.52 8.72 8.78
CA THR A 328 3.95 9.29 10.07
C THR A 328 4.07 10.81 10.05
N ARG A 329 3.86 11.47 8.90
CA ARG A 329 3.88 12.94 8.80
C ARG A 329 2.79 13.53 9.69
N ARG A 330 3.12 14.58 10.44
CA ARG A 330 2.20 15.24 11.39
C ARG A 330 0.85 15.64 10.77
N SER A 331 0.85 16.11 9.52
CA SER A 331 -0.37 16.44 8.78
C SER A 331 -1.24 15.22 8.51
N THR A 332 -0.63 14.11 8.05
CA THR A 332 -1.30 12.83 7.81
C THR A 332 -1.87 12.26 9.10
N VAL A 333 -1.09 12.21 10.19
CA VAL A 333 -1.55 11.70 11.49
C VAL A 333 -2.75 12.50 12.02
N ARG A 334 -2.76 13.83 11.81
CA ARG A 334 -3.90 14.68 12.17
C ARG A 334 -5.15 14.34 11.35
N SER A 335 -4.99 14.07 10.05
CA SER A 335 -6.09 13.64 9.18
C SER A 335 -6.63 12.27 9.60
N LEU A 336 -5.75 11.28 9.80
CA LEU A 336 -6.12 9.93 10.25
C LEU A 336 -6.88 9.95 11.57
N ARG A 337 -6.43 10.75 12.55
CA ARG A 337 -7.16 10.94 13.82
C ARG A 337 -8.53 11.57 13.62
N ALA A 338 -8.62 12.59 12.77
CA ALA A 338 -9.89 13.25 12.51
C ALA A 338 -10.90 12.37 11.78
N ILE A 339 -10.44 11.39 11.02
CA ILE A 339 -11.28 10.35 10.40
C ILE A 339 -11.64 9.29 11.44
N ALA A 340 -10.67 8.74 12.17
CA ALA A 340 -10.91 7.64 13.11
C ALA A 340 -11.77 8.04 14.32
N SER A 341 -11.56 9.22 14.91
CA SER A 341 -12.27 9.68 16.11
C SER A 341 -13.80 9.60 16.02
N PRO A 342 -14.46 10.17 15.01
CA PRO A 342 -15.91 10.07 14.92
C PRO A 342 -16.39 8.65 14.64
N LEU A 343 -15.64 7.84 13.90
CA LEU A 343 -16.02 6.45 13.65
C LEU A 343 -16.04 5.64 14.95
N VAL A 344 -14.97 5.74 15.74
CA VAL A 344 -14.87 5.06 17.05
C VAL A 344 -15.97 5.49 18.03
N HIS A 345 -16.48 6.71 17.92
CA HIS A 345 -17.54 7.20 18.80
C HIS A 345 -18.94 6.72 18.39
N HIS A 346 -19.19 6.49 17.09
CA HIS A 346 -20.55 6.28 16.56
C HIS A 346 -20.82 4.86 16.06
N PHE A 347 -19.79 4.04 15.88
CA PHE A 347 -19.93 2.67 15.38
C PHE A 347 -19.42 1.66 16.39
N ASP A 348 -20.25 0.67 16.72
CA ASP A 348 -19.89 -0.41 17.65
C ASP A 348 -18.82 -1.33 17.05
N GLU A 349 -18.70 -1.37 15.73
CA GLU A 349 -17.68 -2.09 14.97
C GLU A 349 -16.33 -1.37 14.98
N ALA A 350 -16.31 -0.07 15.27
CA ALA A 350 -15.08 0.72 15.30
C ALA A 350 -14.45 0.74 16.70
N ARG A 351 -13.13 0.62 16.74
CA ARG A 351 -12.32 0.72 17.97
C ARG A 351 -11.12 1.63 17.75
N PRO A 352 -10.57 2.24 18.82
CA PRO A 352 -9.30 2.95 18.72
C PRO A 352 -8.23 2.10 18.03
N LEU A 353 -7.32 2.74 17.29
CA LEU A 353 -6.38 2.04 16.42
C LEU A 353 -4.92 2.38 16.76
N ALA A 354 -4.14 1.35 17.12
CA ALA A 354 -2.69 1.36 17.06
C ALA A 354 -2.25 0.86 15.69
N PHE A 355 -1.81 1.76 14.80
CA PHE A 355 -1.35 1.41 13.46
C PHE A 355 0.18 1.23 13.47
N VAL A 356 0.64 -0.02 13.53
CA VAL A 356 2.05 -0.40 13.57
C VAL A 356 2.59 -0.55 12.14
N LEU A 357 3.36 0.43 11.70
CA LEU A 357 3.98 0.46 10.38
C LEU A 357 5.31 -0.29 10.38
N LEU A 358 5.40 -1.27 9.49
CA LEU A 358 6.54 -2.16 9.28
C LEU A 358 7.24 -1.77 7.96
N PRO A 359 8.51 -1.32 7.98
CA PRO A 359 9.21 -0.92 6.78
C PRO A 359 9.58 -2.13 5.92
N ALA A 360 8.81 -2.35 4.84
CA ALA A 360 9.02 -3.49 3.95
C ALA A 360 10.40 -3.48 3.28
N GLN A 361 10.97 -2.29 3.06
CA GLN A 361 12.25 -2.15 2.38
C GLN A 361 13.45 -2.71 3.16
N ALA A 362 13.31 -3.05 4.45
CA ALA A 362 14.36 -3.77 5.18
C ALA A 362 14.77 -5.06 4.44
N PHE A 363 13.82 -5.73 3.77
CA PHE A 363 14.07 -6.92 2.97
C PHE A 363 14.74 -6.66 1.61
N MET A 364 15.00 -5.40 1.24
CA MET A 364 15.88 -5.11 0.09
C MET A 364 17.32 -5.56 0.36
N LEU A 365 17.69 -5.70 1.64
CA LEU A 365 18.99 -6.24 2.08
C LEU A 365 19.10 -7.76 1.91
N CYS A 366 18.03 -8.46 1.52
CA CYS A 366 18.03 -9.91 1.27
C CYS A 366 18.39 -10.18 -0.21
N PRO A 367 19.60 -10.68 -0.52
CA PRO A 367 20.04 -10.90 -1.90
C PRO A 367 19.21 -11.99 -2.61
N PRO A 368 19.20 -12.00 -3.96
CA PRO A 368 18.57 -13.10 -4.68
C PRO A 368 19.38 -14.40 -4.52
N SER A 369 18.70 -15.54 -4.46
CA SER A 369 19.32 -16.88 -4.41
C SER A 369 20.22 -17.19 -5.61
N THR A 370 20.09 -16.46 -6.72
CA THR A 370 20.93 -16.59 -7.91
C THR A 370 22.29 -15.92 -7.78
N SER A 371 22.54 -15.15 -6.70
CA SER A 371 23.81 -14.47 -6.43
C SER A 371 24.39 -14.83 -5.05
N PRO A 372 24.87 -16.06 -4.81
CA PRO A 372 25.35 -16.48 -3.47
C PRO A 372 26.47 -15.60 -2.90
N ALA A 373 27.33 -15.05 -3.76
CA ALA A 373 28.39 -14.12 -3.33
C ALA A 373 27.84 -12.82 -2.72
N ASP A 374 26.65 -12.38 -3.13
CA ASP A 374 25.99 -11.23 -2.50
C ASP A 374 25.57 -11.59 -1.07
N THR A 375 25.11 -12.82 -0.81
CA THR A 375 24.74 -13.28 0.53
C THR A 375 25.92 -13.19 1.50
N GLU A 376 27.08 -13.74 1.14
CA GLU A 376 28.30 -13.68 1.96
C GLU A 376 28.74 -12.23 2.23
N LEU A 377 28.62 -11.36 1.22
CA LEU A 377 28.92 -9.93 1.37
C LEU A 377 27.95 -9.26 2.34
N MET A 378 26.65 -9.53 2.22
CA MET A 378 25.65 -8.97 3.11
C MET A 378 25.79 -9.49 4.54
N GLU A 379 26.20 -10.73 4.77
CA GLU A 379 26.55 -11.25 6.11
C GLU A 379 27.66 -10.42 6.76
N GLY A 380 28.70 -10.07 5.99
CA GLY A 380 29.77 -9.19 6.44
C GLY A 380 29.28 -7.79 6.83
N LEU A 381 28.34 -7.22 6.05
CA LEU A 381 27.68 -5.96 6.42
C LEU A 381 26.87 -6.10 7.71
N LEU A 382 26.03 -7.13 7.82
CA LEU A 382 25.17 -7.36 8.98
C LEU A 382 25.99 -7.59 10.25
N ALA A 383 27.11 -8.30 10.16
CA ALA A 383 28.07 -8.42 11.26
C ALA A 383 28.62 -7.05 11.70
N SER A 384 28.94 -6.18 10.74
CA SER A 384 29.40 -4.80 11.03
C SER A 384 28.28 -3.98 11.70
N LEU A 385 27.04 -4.13 11.26
CA LEU A 385 25.88 -3.44 11.84
C LEU A 385 25.58 -3.90 13.27
N ARG A 386 25.71 -5.19 13.58
CA ARG A 386 25.53 -5.72 14.94
C ARG A 386 26.59 -5.20 15.92
N ALA A 387 27.77 -4.86 15.42
CA ALA A 387 28.86 -4.32 16.23
C ALA A 387 28.68 -2.84 16.60
N VAL A 388 27.70 -2.15 16.00
CA VAL A 388 27.44 -0.72 16.23
C VAL A 388 26.01 -0.47 16.69
N GLY A 389 25.78 0.69 17.31
CA GLY A 389 24.44 1.12 17.69
C GLY A 389 23.56 1.48 16.48
N PRO A 390 22.23 1.52 16.64
CA PRO A 390 21.32 1.94 15.57
C PRO A 390 21.60 3.33 14.98
N ASP A 391 22.15 4.24 15.78
CA ASP A 391 22.47 5.61 15.35
C ASP A 391 23.70 5.67 14.44
N ASP A 392 24.63 4.70 14.56
CA ASP A 392 25.87 4.62 13.77
C ASP A 392 25.72 3.72 12.53
N ALA A 393 24.62 2.98 12.41
CA ALA A 393 24.38 2.00 11.35
C ALA A 393 24.49 2.58 9.93
N TYR A 394 24.10 3.85 9.77
CA TYR A 394 24.18 4.56 8.50
C TYR A 394 25.62 4.74 8.04
N GLU A 395 26.46 5.36 8.88
CA GLU A 395 27.87 5.64 8.58
C GLU A 395 28.67 4.34 8.46
N ALA A 396 28.36 3.34 9.30
CA ALA A 396 28.93 2.01 9.20
C ALA A 396 28.63 1.36 7.83
N THR A 397 27.40 1.52 7.33
CA THR A 397 27.01 1.01 6.01
C THR A 397 27.73 1.74 4.88
N LEU A 398 27.81 3.09 4.91
CA LEU A 398 28.55 3.85 3.89
C LEU A 398 30.03 3.47 3.86
N GLY A 399 30.68 3.38 5.03
CA GLY A 399 32.07 2.95 5.14
C GLY A 399 32.28 1.53 4.63
N TRP A 400 31.31 0.63 4.85
CA TRP A 400 31.34 -0.72 4.30
C TRP A 400 31.18 -0.73 2.77
N LEU A 401 30.22 0.03 2.24
CA LEU A 401 29.94 0.16 0.80
C LEU A 401 31.14 0.74 0.04
N ALA A 402 31.85 1.71 0.60
CA ALA A 402 33.06 2.26 0.00
C ALA A 402 34.18 1.21 -0.18
N ARG A 403 34.24 0.20 0.70
CA ARG A 403 35.27 -0.86 0.65
C ARG A 403 34.84 -2.09 -0.14
N HIS A 404 33.56 -2.39 -0.16
CA HIS A 404 33.06 -3.69 -0.65
C HIS A 404 31.96 -3.57 -1.72
N GLY A 405 31.36 -2.39 -1.90
CA GLY A 405 30.18 -2.19 -2.72
C GLY A 405 30.33 -2.58 -4.18
N GLU A 406 31.51 -2.38 -4.79
CA GLU A 406 31.77 -2.80 -6.17
C GLU A 406 31.78 -4.32 -6.38
N ARG A 407 31.91 -5.10 -5.29
CA ARG A 407 31.84 -6.57 -5.33
C ARG A 407 30.40 -7.09 -5.37
N LEU A 408 29.41 -6.23 -5.06
CA LEU A 408 28.01 -6.60 -5.13
C LEU A 408 27.56 -6.72 -6.59
N SER A 409 26.68 -7.69 -6.84
CA SER A 409 26.13 -7.89 -8.18
C SER A 409 25.43 -6.62 -8.69
N PRO A 410 25.46 -6.36 -10.01
CA PRO A 410 24.72 -5.24 -10.59
C PRO A 410 23.24 -5.24 -10.23
N TYR A 411 22.65 -6.43 -10.05
CA TYR A 411 21.26 -6.57 -9.69
C TYR A 411 20.96 -6.07 -8.29
N LEU A 412 21.73 -6.50 -7.28
CA LEU A 412 21.53 -6.06 -5.90
C LEU A 412 21.76 -4.55 -5.77
N ARG A 413 22.81 -4.00 -6.40
CA ARG A 413 23.03 -2.55 -6.45
C ARG A 413 21.86 -1.81 -7.10
N GLY A 414 21.34 -2.35 -8.20
CA GLY A 414 20.21 -1.79 -8.94
C GLY A 414 18.91 -1.70 -8.14
N ARG A 415 18.71 -2.54 -7.11
CA ARG A 415 17.49 -2.51 -6.28
C ARG A 415 17.30 -1.19 -5.54
N PHE A 416 18.38 -0.48 -5.20
CA PHE A 416 18.31 0.72 -4.38
C PHE A 416 18.09 2.00 -5.18
N ARG A 417 18.17 1.93 -6.52
CA ARG A 417 17.87 3.05 -7.41
C ARG A 417 16.40 3.47 -7.33
N GLY A 418 16.15 4.75 -7.57
CA GLY A 418 14.81 5.22 -7.91
C GLY A 418 14.37 4.65 -9.26
N GLY A 419 13.07 4.42 -9.45
CA GLY A 419 12.51 4.02 -10.73
C GLY A 419 11.64 2.76 -10.69
N SER A 420 11.38 2.20 -11.87
CA SER A 420 10.40 1.14 -12.09
C SER A 420 10.74 -0.16 -11.36
N GLY A 421 9.69 -0.91 -11.05
CA GLY A 421 9.79 -2.29 -10.57
C GLY A 421 10.17 -3.31 -11.67
N VAL A 422 10.52 -2.82 -12.86
CA VAL A 422 11.09 -3.58 -13.96
C VAL A 422 12.54 -3.12 -14.11
N PRO A 423 13.54 -4.02 -14.05
CA PRO A 423 14.92 -3.64 -14.25
C PRO A 423 15.13 -2.93 -15.60
N ALA A 424 15.72 -1.74 -15.57
CA ALA A 424 15.88 -0.88 -16.74
C ALA A 424 16.81 -1.46 -17.82
N ASP A 425 17.61 -2.47 -17.47
CA ASP A 425 18.53 -3.11 -18.41
C ASP A 425 17.84 -4.09 -19.38
N GLY A 426 16.57 -4.41 -19.15
CA GLY A 426 15.80 -5.34 -19.98
C GLY A 426 16.36 -6.77 -20.01
N THR A 427 17.31 -7.08 -19.12
CA THR A 427 17.98 -8.39 -19.09
C THR A 427 17.00 -9.44 -18.55
N PRO A 428 16.71 -10.51 -19.30
CA PRO A 428 15.95 -11.63 -18.78
C PRO A 428 16.67 -12.25 -17.59
N ARG A 429 15.91 -12.58 -16.54
CA ARG A 429 16.45 -13.17 -15.30
C ARG A 429 15.76 -14.49 -14.98
N SER A 430 16.50 -15.42 -14.42
CA SER A 430 15.92 -16.63 -13.81
C SER A 430 15.09 -16.24 -12.58
N PRO A 431 14.09 -17.04 -12.17
CA PRO A 431 13.42 -16.79 -10.91
C PRO A 431 14.45 -16.86 -9.78
N ALA A 432 14.30 -16.00 -8.78
CA ALA A 432 15.14 -15.99 -7.61
C ALA A 432 14.28 -15.82 -6.36
N VAL A 433 14.70 -16.47 -5.28
CA VAL A 433 14.08 -16.26 -3.97
C VAL A 433 14.98 -15.34 -3.16
N PRO A 434 14.46 -14.31 -2.49
CA PRO A 434 15.25 -13.54 -1.54
C PRO A 434 15.78 -14.44 -0.42
N VAL A 435 17.08 -14.37 -0.15
CA VAL A 435 17.76 -15.12 0.90
C VAL A 435 18.00 -14.18 2.07
N GLU A 436 17.55 -14.54 3.26
CA GLU A 436 17.93 -13.87 4.51
C GLU A 436 19.39 -14.22 4.82
N PRO A 437 20.33 -13.25 4.77
CA PRO A 437 21.71 -13.54 5.13
C PRO A 437 21.85 -13.74 6.64
N ASP A 438 22.85 -14.52 7.07
CA ASP A 438 23.13 -14.72 8.48
C ASP A 438 23.29 -13.38 9.23
N GLY A 439 22.57 -13.26 10.36
CA GLY A 439 22.52 -12.03 11.17
C GLY A 439 21.43 -11.03 10.77
N PHE A 440 20.66 -11.26 9.71
CA PHE A 440 19.59 -10.34 9.30
C PHE A 440 18.50 -10.19 10.36
N ARG A 441 18.16 -11.29 11.04
CA ARG A 441 17.16 -11.29 12.12
C ARG A 441 17.63 -10.61 13.40
N ASP A 442 18.94 -10.46 13.59
CA ASP A 442 19.51 -9.91 14.82
C ASP A 442 19.55 -8.38 14.85
N ILE A 443 19.53 -7.75 13.68
CA ILE A 443 19.51 -6.29 13.57
C ILE A 443 18.10 -5.73 13.80
N THR A 444 18.03 -4.47 14.21
CA THR A 444 16.77 -3.74 14.38
C THR A 444 16.23 -3.21 13.06
N PHE A 445 14.92 -2.95 13.00
CA PHE A 445 14.33 -2.22 11.88
C PHE A 445 14.95 -0.84 11.70
N ARG A 446 15.37 -0.17 12.78
CA ARG A 446 16.10 1.11 12.69
C ARG A 446 17.45 0.94 11.99
N GLN A 447 18.23 -0.09 12.36
CA GLN A 447 19.49 -0.41 11.68
C GLN A 447 19.28 -0.76 10.20
N ALA A 448 18.27 -1.60 9.89
CA ALA A 448 17.96 -1.97 8.52
C ALA A 448 17.52 -0.75 7.68
N CYS A 449 16.67 0.13 8.22
CA CYS A 449 16.29 1.38 7.57
C CYS A 449 17.50 2.28 7.30
N ALA A 450 18.42 2.40 8.27
CA ALA A 450 19.65 3.18 8.11
C ALA A 450 20.54 2.60 7.01
N ALA A 451 20.71 1.26 6.98
CA ALA A 451 21.48 0.59 5.94
C ALA A 451 20.85 0.80 4.55
N VAL A 452 19.54 0.58 4.40
CA VAL A 452 18.83 0.82 3.14
C VAL A 452 19.00 2.28 2.68
N ALA A 453 18.90 3.25 3.60
CA ALA A 453 19.12 4.66 3.27
C ALA A 453 20.55 4.92 2.75
N ALA A 454 21.56 4.27 3.33
CA ALA A 454 22.95 4.39 2.88
C ALA A 454 23.16 3.76 1.49
N PHE A 455 22.52 2.62 1.21
CA PHE A 455 22.52 2.04 -0.14
C PHE A 455 21.85 2.96 -1.17
N GLU A 456 20.73 3.57 -0.80
CA GLU A 456 20.04 4.54 -1.66
C GLU A 456 20.91 5.78 -1.91
N GLU A 457 21.67 6.27 -0.93
CA GLU A 457 22.62 7.38 -1.16
C GLU A 457 23.79 6.97 -2.06
N ALA A 458 24.33 5.76 -1.87
CA ALA A 458 25.49 5.30 -2.63
C ALA A 458 25.18 4.96 -4.10
N TYR A 459 23.95 4.53 -4.40
CA TYR A 459 23.58 3.99 -5.71
C TYR A 459 22.40 4.68 -6.40
N GLY A 460 21.64 5.51 -5.68
CA GLY A 460 20.36 6.06 -6.10
C GLY A 460 20.40 7.32 -6.95
#